data_AF-A0A2T6M4K1-F1
#
_entry.id   AF-A0A2T6M4K1-F1
#
_cell.length_a   1.000
_cell.length_b   1.000
_cell.length_c   1.000
_cell.angle_alpha   90.00
_cell.angle_beta   90.00
_cell.angle_gamma   90.00
#
_symmetry.space_group_name_H-M   'P 1'
#
loop_
_entity.id
_entity.type
_entity.pdbx_description
1 polymer ?
#
loop_
_entity_poly.entity_id
_entity_poly.type
_entity_poly.pdbx_seq_one_letter_code
_entity_poly.pdbx_strand_id
1 'polypeptide(L)' 'MDVEDLPRRKGDLASQLAAEPLDALSVDELTARIALLEAEIARTTRHRDRAGHTRAAAEALFGAARPPAPPPNSGETGR' A
#
# COMPACT_ATOMS: atom_id res chain seq x y z
N MET A 1 10.30 7.55 15.76
CA MET A 1 9.03 8.28 15.57
C MET A 1 8.42 7.73 14.30
N ASP A 2 7.30 7.01 14.42
CA ASP A 2 6.63 6.38 13.29
C ASP A 2 6.06 7.45 12.36
N VAL A 3 6.34 7.31 11.06
CA VAL A 3 5.83 8.17 9.98
C VAL A 3 4.29 8.11 9.84
N GLU A 4 3.64 7.31 10.68
CA GLU A 4 2.20 7.08 10.74
C GLU A 4 1.46 8.11 11.61
N ASP A 5 2.18 8.91 12.41
CA ASP A 5 1.60 9.91 13.33
C ASP A 5 1.69 11.35 12.79
N LEU A 6 1.78 11.51 11.46
CA LEU A 6 1.61 12.82 10.84
C LEU A 6 0.11 13.09 10.65
N PRO A 7 -0.40 14.28 11.00
CA PRO A 7 -1.78 14.65 10.71
C PRO A 7 -2.04 14.46 9.21
N ARG A 8 -2.94 13.53 8.88
CA ARG A 8 -3.32 13.23 7.49
C ARG A 8 -3.76 14.55 6.87
N ARG A 9 -3.06 14.98 5.80
CA ARG A 9 -3.42 16.19 5.05
C ARG A 9 -4.91 16.12 4.74
N LYS A 10 -5.67 17.16 5.11
CA LYS A 10 -7.11 17.26 4.81
C LYS A 10 -7.31 17.07 3.30
N GLY A 11 -7.87 15.91 2.92
CA GLY A 11 -8.05 15.47 1.53
C GLY A 11 -6.74 14.96 0.92
N ASP A 12 -6.67 13.66 0.62
CA ASP A 12 -5.62 13.18 -0.28
C ASP A 12 -5.79 13.82 -1.68
N LEU A 13 -4.71 13.87 -2.46
CA LEU A 13 -4.70 14.53 -3.76
C LEU A 13 -5.71 13.91 -4.74
N ALA A 14 -6.00 12.61 -4.61
CA ALA A 14 -6.97 11.91 -5.44
C ALA A 14 -8.41 12.40 -5.15
N SER A 15 -8.73 12.61 -3.88
CA SER A 15 -10.02 13.17 -3.46
C SER A 15 -10.22 14.60 -3.95
N GLN A 16 -9.14 15.41 -3.96
CA GLN A 16 -9.18 16.77 -4.50
C GLN A 16 -9.40 16.76 -6.01
N LEU A 17 -8.66 15.92 -6.74
CA LEU A 17 -8.81 15.74 -8.19
C LEU A 17 -10.22 15.30 -8.58
N ALA A 18 -10.84 14.41 -7.80
CA ALA A 18 -12.19 13.91 -8.04
C ALA A 18 -13.29 14.97 -7.83
N ALA A 19 -12.99 16.03 -7.08
CA ALA A 19 -13.92 17.13 -6.83
C ALA A 19 -13.85 18.25 -7.89
N GLU A 20 -12.90 18.19 -8.83
CA GLU A 20 -12.75 19.22 -9.86
C GLU A 20 -13.87 19.15 -10.92
N PRO A 21 -14.46 20.30 -11.31
CA PRO A 21 -15.48 20.35 -12.36
C PRO A 21 -14.87 20.02 -13.73
N LEU A 22 -15.41 19.01 -14.41
CA LEU A 22 -14.95 18.56 -15.74
C LEU A 22 -15.68 19.27 -16.89
N ASP A 23 -16.83 19.88 -16.61
CA ASP A 23 -17.68 20.62 -17.55
C ASP A 23 -17.01 21.90 -18.08
N ALA A 24 -16.00 22.42 -17.37
CA ALA A 24 -15.20 23.55 -17.81
C ALA A 24 -14.09 23.19 -18.81
N LEU A 25 -13.82 21.89 -19.03
CA LEU A 25 -12.74 21.41 -19.88
C LEU A 25 -13.27 21.01 -21.27
N SER A 26 -12.50 21.35 -22.30
CA SER A 26 -12.71 20.85 -23.67
C SER A 26 -12.38 19.36 -23.79
N VAL A 27 -12.81 18.73 -24.88
CA VAL A 27 -12.50 17.31 -25.18
C VAL A 27 -10.99 17.06 -25.26
N ASP A 28 -10.23 17.99 -25.85
CA ASP A 28 -8.78 17.86 -25.97
C ASP A 28 -8.10 17.96 -24.60
N GLU A 29 -8.57 18.87 -23.73
CA GLU A 29 -8.06 19.00 -22.36
C GLU A 29 -8.40 17.75 -21.51
N LEU A 30 -9.61 17.21 -21.65
CA LEU A 30 -9.99 15.95 -21.00
C LEU A 30 -9.10 14.80 -21.47
N THR A 31 -8.82 14.72 -22.78
CA THR A 31 -7.95 13.71 -23.36
C THR A 31 -6.53 13.81 -22.81
N ALA A 32 -5.97 15.02 -22.76
CA ALA A 32 -4.65 15.27 -22.19
C ALA A 32 -4.60 14.92 -20.70
N ARG A 33 -5.65 15.27 -19.93
CA ARG A 33 -5.78 14.94 -18.51
C ARG A 33 -5.81 13.43 -18.29
N ILE A 34 -6.57 12.68 -19.09
CA ILE A 34 -6.64 11.22 -19.01
C ILE A 34 -5.25 10.61 -19.23
N ALA A 35 -4.54 11.02 -20.28
CA ALA A 35 -3.21 10.47 -20.60
C ALA A 35 -2.20 10.67 -19.44
N LEU A 36 -2.25 11.83 -18.77
CA LEU A 36 -1.40 12.09 -17.60
C LEU A 36 -1.78 11.20 -16.40
N LEU A 37 -3.07 11.02 -16.15
CA LEU A 37 -3.55 10.18 -15.03
C LEU A 37 -3.21 8.71 -15.24
N GLU A 38 -3.33 8.19 -16.47
CA GLU A 38 -2.94 6.82 -16.81
C GLU A 38 -1.44 6.60 -16.59
N ALA A 39 -0.60 7.57 -16.98
CA ALA A 39 0.84 7.51 -16.72
C ALA A 39 1.15 7.49 -15.21
N GLU A 40 0.45 8.29 -14.41
CA GLU A 40 0.64 8.31 -12.96
C GLU A 40 0.13 7.02 -12.28
N ILE A 41 -0.98 6.44 -12.77
CA ILE A 41 -1.44 5.12 -12.33
C ILE A 41 -0.37 4.07 -12.61
N ALA A 42 0.19 4.03 -13.83
CA ALA A 42 1.24 3.09 -14.18
C ALA A 42 2.48 3.27 -13.28
N ARG A 43 2.88 4.52 -12.99
CA ARG A 43 3.96 4.84 -12.07
C ARG A 43 3.68 4.33 -10.66
N THR A 44 2.48 4.58 -10.13
CA THR A 44 2.05 4.18 -8.80
C THR A 44 1.97 2.66 -8.67
N THR A 45 1.43 1.97 -9.67
CA THR A 45 1.38 0.51 -9.75
C THR A 45 2.79 -0.09 -9.71
N ARG A 46 3.72 0.40 -10.53
CA ARG A 46 5.12 -0.07 -10.52
C ARG A 46 5.78 0.09 -9.16
N HIS A 47 5.52 1.20 -8.47
CA HIS A 47 6.06 1.44 -7.14
C HIS A 47 5.48 0.48 -6.09
N ARG A 48 4.15 0.28 -6.10
CA ARG A 48 3.46 -0.68 -5.23
C ARG A 48 4.00 -2.10 -5.44
N ASP A 49 4.12 -2.54 -6.69
CA ASP A 49 4.55 -3.89 -7.00
C ASP A 49 6.01 -4.11 -6.55
N ARG A 50 6.89 -3.13 -6.77
CA ARG A 50 8.27 -3.15 -6.22
C ARG A 50 8.29 -3.25 -4.70
N ALA A 51 7.47 -2.47 -4.00
CA ALA A 51 7.39 -2.53 -2.54
C ALA A 51 6.85 -3.89 -2.05
N GLY A 52 5.85 -4.45 -2.75
CA GLY A 52 5.30 -5.78 -2.49
C GLY A 52 6.33 -6.90 -2.66
N HIS A 53 7.17 -6.85 -3.70
CA HIS A 53 8.25 -7.82 -3.88
C HIS A 53 9.27 -7.78 -2.74
N THR A 54 9.61 -6.60 -2.23
CA THR A 54 10.50 -6.47 -1.05
C THR A 54 9.88 -7.10 0.19
N ARG A 55 8.57 -6.89 0.42
CA ARG A 55 7.87 -7.50 1.56
C ARG A 55 7.81 -9.02 1.45
N ALA A 56 7.44 -9.56 0.29
CA ALA A 56 7.39 -11.00 0.07
C ALA A 56 8.77 -11.67 0.21
N ALA A 57 9.83 -11.03 -0.28
CA ALA A 57 11.20 -11.50 -0.09
C ALA A 57 11.63 -11.47 1.39
N ALA A 58 11.27 -10.42 2.13
CA ALA A 58 11.52 -10.33 3.56
C ALA A 58 10.74 -11.39 4.36
N GLU A 59 9.47 -11.64 4.04
CA GLU A 59 8.68 -12.71 4.66
C GLU A 59 9.25 -14.10 4.39
N ALA A 60 9.77 -14.36 3.19
CA ALA A 60 10.45 -15.62 2.89
C ALA A 60 11.77 -15.79 3.68
N LEU A 61 12.55 -14.70 3.85
CA LEU A 61 13.83 -14.72 4.56
C LEU A 61 13.67 -14.78 6.09
N PHE A 62 12.66 -14.11 6.65
CA PHE A 62 12.51 -13.94 8.10
C PHE A 62 11.30 -14.66 8.69
N GLY A 63 10.28 -14.98 7.90
CA GLY A 63 9.08 -15.69 8.35
C GLY A 63 9.29 -17.20 8.53
N ALA A 64 10.20 -17.80 7.75
CA ALA A 64 10.58 -19.21 7.89
C ALA A 64 11.43 -19.49 9.14
N ALA A 65 11.99 -18.45 9.76
CA ALA A 65 12.88 -18.58 10.92
C ALA A 65 12.15 -18.64 12.27
N ARG A 66 10.81 -18.57 12.32
CA ARG A 66 10.07 -18.80 13.58
C ARG A 66 10.16 -20.30 13.91
N PRO A 67 10.89 -20.71 14.97
CA PRO A 67 10.91 -22.11 15.36
C PRO A 67 9.50 -22.52 15.81
N PRO A 68 9.06 -23.76 15.56
CA PRO A 68 7.80 -24.25 16.11
C PRO A 68 7.84 -24.11 17.63
N ALA A 69 6.73 -23.68 18.22
CA ALA A 69 6.61 -23.59 19.67
C ALA A 69 6.95 -24.95 20.30
N PRO A 70 7.71 -24.98 21.41
CA PRO A 70 8.03 -26.23 22.08
C PRO A 70 6.73 -26.96 22.47
N PRO A 71 6.70 -28.31 22.39
CA PRO A 71 5.50 -29.06 22.72
C PRO A 71 5.08 -28.79 24.16
N PRO A 72 3.76 -28.75 24.47
CA PRO A 72 3.31 -28.55 25.84
C PRO A 72 3.86 -29.69 26.72
N ASN A 73 4.54 -29.30 27.78
CA ASN A 73 4.94 -30.15 28.89
C ASN A 73 3.73 -31.00 29.31
N SER A 74 3.80 -32.31 29.04
CA SER A 74 2.89 -33.31 29.57
C SER A 74 3.45 -33.82 30.89
N GLY A 75 3.22 -33.07 31.97
CA GLY A 75 3.92 -33.32 33.22
C GLY A 75 3.47 -32.43 34.34
N GLU A 76 2.17 -32.46 34.67
CA GLU A 76 1.68 -32.33 36.05
C GLU A 76 0.14 -32.42 36.04
N THR A 77 -0.39 -33.60 36.29
CA THR A 77 -1.72 -33.80 36.89
C THR A 77 -1.76 -35.22 37.40
N GLY A 78 -1.17 -35.41 38.57
CA GLY A 78 -1.14 -36.72 39.21
C GLY A 78 -0.37 -36.71 40.51
N ARG A 79 -0.96 -36.09 41.54
CA ARG A 79 -1.20 -36.70 42.86
C ARG A 79 -1.97 -35.75 43.77
#